data_AF-A0A1V4X1Y7-F1
#
_entry.id   AF-A0A1V4X1Y7-F1
#
_cell.length_a   1.000
_cell.length_b   1.000
_cell.length_c   1.000
_cell.angle_alpha   90.00
_cell.angle_beta   90.00
_cell.angle_gamma   90.00
#
_symmetry.space_group_name_H-M   'P 1'
#
loop_
_entity.id
_entity.type
_entity.pdbx_description
1 polymer ?
#
loop_
_entity_poly.entity_id
_entity_poly.type
_entity_poly.pdbx_seq_one_letter_code
_entity_poly.pdbx_strand_id
1 'polypeptide(L)'
;MKGTAGINRELLREIATLKRRVQELEELRAGYRKAEEEERHSARLSAALEMAGAICHEVNQPLQIISARIYLLSMDNTDDRTREALEMMNEQVQRIGAITRELMGLKKYSNRDYIGNIKITDIGRPPEGDAR
;
A
#
# COMPACT_ATOMS: atom_id res chain seq x y z
N MET A 1 -57.56 15.37 -30.75
CA MET A 1 -56.13 15.69 -30.95
C MET A 1 -55.39 16.24 -29.71
N LYS A 2 -56.03 16.42 -28.53
CA LYS A 2 -55.36 16.94 -27.31
C LYS A 2 -54.59 15.87 -26.50
N GLY A 3 -54.90 14.57 -26.64
CA GLY A 3 -54.28 13.48 -25.85
C GLY A 3 -52.87 13.09 -26.27
N THR A 4 -52.56 13.06 -27.57
CA THR A 4 -51.24 12.68 -28.10
C THR A 4 -50.14 13.69 -27.77
N ALA A 5 -50.47 14.98 -27.71
CA ALA A 5 -49.55 16.03 -27.32
C ALA A 5 -49.20 15.99 -25.81
N GLY A 6 -50.13 15.54 -24.96
CA GLY A 6 -49.90 15.33 -23.53
C GLY A 6 -48.98 14.15 -23.25
N ILE A 7 -49.26 13.01 -23.90
CA ILE A 7 -48.43 11.80 -23.79
C ILE A 7 -46.99 12.06 -24.27
N ASN A 8 -46.83 12.79 -25.38
CA ASN A 8 -45.49 13.15 -25.86
C ASN A 8 -44.72 14.04 -24.88
N ARG A 9 -45.39 14.95 -24.15
CA ARG A 9 -44.73 15.75 -23.11
C ARG A 9 -44.32 14.92 -21.89
N GLU A 10 -45.18 13.99 -21.47
CA GLU A 10 -44.89 13.04 -20.38
C GLU A 10 -43.64 12.21 -20.72
N LEU A 11 -43.64 11.59 -21.91
CA LEU A 11 -42.54 10.75 -22.38
C LEU A 11 -41.22 11.52 -22.47
N LEU A 12 -41.25 12.76 -22.95
CA LEU A 12 -40.05 13.61 -23.01
C LEU A 12 -39.49 13.94 -21.61
N ARG A 13 -40.35 14.09 -20.60
CA ARG A 13 -39.92 14.28 -19.20
C ARG A 13 -39.27 13.02 -18.63
N GLU A 14 -39.85 11.85 -18.88
CA GLU A 14 -39.25 10.57 -18.46
C GLU A 14 -37.90 10.33 -19.13
N ILE A 15 -37.80 10.56 -20.44
CA ILE A 15 -36.51 10.44 -21.17
C ILE A 15 -35.47 11.39 -20.58
N ALA A 16 -35.83 12.63 -20.25
CA ALA A 16 -34.92 13.59 -19.63
C ALA A 16 -34.47 13.13 -18.24
N THR A 17 -35.37 12.52 -17.47
CA THR A 17 -35.09 11.98 -16.12
C THR A 17 -34.18 10.75 -16.20
N LEU A 18 -34.47 9.81 -17.11
CA LEU A 18 -33.65 8.62 -17.34
C LEU A 18 -32.24 9.00 -17.78
N LYS A 19 -32.09 9.95 -18.70
CA LYS A 19 -30.77 10.46 -19.11
C LYS A 19 -29.97 10.98 -17.93
N ARG A 20 -30.60 11.74 -17.03
CA ARG A 20 -29.95 12.28 -15.84
C ARG A 20 -29.48 11.18 -14.90
N ARG A 21 -30.32 10.17 -14.66
CA ARG A 21 -29.96 9.00 -13.84
C ARG A 21 -28.85 8.15 -14.45
N VAL A 22 -28.86 7.96 -15.77
CA VAL A 22 -27.77 7.24 -16.47
C VAL A 22 -26.45 7.96 -16.25
N GLN A 23 -26.45 9.28 -16.38
CA GLN A 23 -25.24 10.08 -16.16
C GLN A 23 -24.75 10.02 -14.71
N GLU A 24 -25.65 10.11 -13.72
CA GLU A 24 -25.31 9.93 -12.30
C GLU A 24 -24.72 8.53 -12.02
N LEU A 25 -25.29 7.47 -12.61
CA LEU A 25 -24.77 6.11 -12.47
C LEU A 25 -23.39 5.93 -13.12
N GLU A 26 -23.14 6.59 -14.26
CA GLU A 26 -21.84 6.57 -14.92
C GLU A 26 -20.76 7.25 -14.08
N GLU A 27 -21.07 8.41 -13.50
CA GLU A 27 -20.19 9.15 -12.58
C GLU A 27 -19.90 8.33 -11.32
N LEU A 28 -20.93 7.75 -10.71
CA LEU A 28 -20.80 6.90 -9.54
C LEU A 28 -19.92 5.68 -9.85
N ARG A 29 -20.15 5.02 -10.99
CA ARG A 29 -19.36 3.86 -11.44
C ARG A 29 -17.92 4.23 -11.76
N ALA A 30 -17.65 5.43 -12.28
CA ALA A 30 -16.29 5.92 -12.46
C ALA A 30 -15.59 6.11 -11.10
N GLY A 31 -16.30 6.68 -10.11
CA GLY A 31 -15.82 6.80 -8.74
C GLY A 31 -15.48 5.44 -8.10
N TYR A 32 -16.39 4.47 -8.19
CA TYR A 32 -16.17 3.12 -7.66
C TYR A 32 -14.97 2.42 -8.30
N ARG A 33 -14.84 2.47 -9.64
CA ARG A 33 -13.70 1.86 -10.33
C ARG A 33 -12.37 2.46 -9.87
N LYS A 34 -12.32 3.78 -9.70
CA LYS A 34 -11.11 4.45 -9.21
C LYS A 34 -10.76 4.02 -7.77
N ALA A 35 -11.76 3.91 -6.90
CA ALA A 35 -11.55 3.46 -5.52
C ALA A 35 -11.08 1.99 -5.47
N GLU A 36 -11.67 1.11 -6.28
CA GLU A 36 -11.28 -0.31 -6.38
C GLU A 36 -9.85 -0.46 -6.93
N GLU A 37 -9.46 0.35 -7.91
CA GLU A 37 -8.09 0.38 -8.44
C GLU A 37 -7.07 0.83 -7.38
N GLU A 38 -7.40 1.86 -6.60
CA GLU A 38 -6.58 2.37 -5.49
C GLU A 38 -6.43 1.32 -4.38
N GLU A 39 -7.53 0.66 -4.00
CA GLU A 39 -7.54 -0.41 -2.99
C GLU A 39 -6.68 -1.58 -3.46
N ARG A 40 -6.84 -2.00 -4.72
CA ARG A 40 -6.03 -3.07 -5.30
C ARG A 40 -4.55 -2.71 -5.38
N HIS A 41 -4.24 -1.45 -5.69
CA HIS A 41 -2.87 -0.96 -5.70
C HIS A 41 -2.26 -0.99 -4.28
N SER A 42 -3.00 -0.50 -3.29
CA SER A 42 -2.60 -0.52 -1.88
C SER A 42 -2.37 -1.94 -1.36
N ALA A 43 -3.28 -2.87 -1.66
CA ALA A 43 -3.16 -4.28 -1.27
C ALA A 43 -1.89 -4.92 -1.85
N ARG A 44 -1.58 -4.67 -3.12
CA ARG A 44 -0.36 -5.16 -3.77
C ARG A 44 0.90 -4.60 -3.14
N LEU A 45 0.91 -3.29 -2.84
CA LEU A 45 2.05 -2.65 -2.20
C LEU A 45 2.27 -3.22 -0.79
N SER A 46 1.21 -3.37 -0.01
CA SER A 46 1.28 -3.97 1.33
C SER A 46 1.89 -5.37 1.29
N ALA A 47 1.39 -6.23 0.39
CA ALA A 47 1.92 -7.58 0.20
C ALA A 47 3.41 -7.58 -0.19
N ALA A 48 3.83 -6.67 -1.08
CA ALA A 48 5.23 -6.52 -1.46
C ALA A 48 6.12 -6.08 -0.28
N LEU A 49 5.65 -5.17 0.56
CA LEU A 49 6.37 -4.70 1.75
C LEU A 49 6.45 -5.76 2.85
N GLU A 50 5.40 -6.57 3.02
CA GLU A 50 5.43 -7.71 3.93
C GLU A 50 6.47 -8.74 3.48
N MET A 51 6.46 -9.09 2.20
CA MET A 51 7.43 -10.01 1.62
C MET A 51 8.87 -9.47 1.73
N ALA A 52 9.09 -8.19 1.42
CA ALA A 52 10.40 -7.56 1.59
C ALA A 52 10.88 -7.60 3.05
N GLY A 53 9.97 -7.41 4.02
CA GLY A 53 10.27 -7.56 5.44
C GLY A 53 10.68 -8.99 5.81
N ALA A 54 9.95 -9.99 5.33
CA ALA A 54 10.29 -11.40 5.55
C ALA A 54 11.66 -11.75 4.97
N ILE A 55 11.93 -11.36 3.71
CA ILE A 55 13.23 -11.55 3.05
C ILE A 55 14.35 -10.87 3.86
N CYS A 56 14.14 -9.65 4.35
CA CYS A 56 15.14 -8.96 5.17
C CYS A 56 15.45 -9.71 6.47
N HIS A 57 14.45 -10.30 7.12
CA HIS A 57 14.65 -11.14 8.30
C HIS A 57 15.45 -12.40 7.97
N GLU A 58 15.09 -13.10 6.89
CA GLU A 58 15.80 -14.31 6.44
C GLU A 58 17.23 -14.02 5.98
N VAL A 59 17.51 -12.86 5.39
CA VAL A 59 18.86 -12.44 5.01
C VAL A 59 19.70 -12.05 6.23
N ASN A 60 19.09 -11.42 7.23
CA ASN A 60 19.81 -11.00 8.44
C ASN A 60 20.27 -12.19 9.29
N GLN A 61 19.57 -13.33 9.25
CA GLN A 61 19.97 -14.56 9.96
C GLN A 61 21.36 -15.10 9.56
N PRO A 62 21.64 -15.43 8.29
CA PRO A 62 22.97 -15.87 7.88
C PRO A 62 24.02 -14.77 8.04
N LEU A 63 23.66 -13.49 7.89
CA LEU A 63 24.60 -12.39 8.16
C LEU A 63 25.05 -12.34 9.62
N GLN A 64 24.15 -12.60 10.58
CA GLN A 64 24.53 -12.71 12.00
C GLN A 64 25.51 -13.86 12.22
N ILE A 65 25.28 -15.02 11.59
CA ILE A 65 26.18 -16.17 11.67
C ILE A 65 27.56 -15.82 11.08
N ILE A 66 27.59 -15.21 9.89
CA ILE A 66 28.83 -14.79 9.24
C ILE A 66 29.58 -13.78 10.12
N SER A 67 28.89 -12.77 10.65
CA SER A 67 29.48 -11.77 11.55
C SER A 67 30.07 -12.41 12.81
N ALA A 68 29.36 -13.35 13.43
CA ALA A 68 29.85 -14.08 14.60
C ALA A 68 31.10 -14.91 14.26
N ARG A 69 31.15 -15.54 13.09
CA ARG A 69 32.32 -16.32 12.65
C ARG A 69 33.52 -15.44 12.37
N ILE A 70 33.33 -14.29 11.71
CA ILE A 70 34.39 -13.30 11.51
C ILE A 70 34.93 -12.82 12.85
N TYR A 71 34.04 -12.51 13.80
CA TYR A 71 34.41 -12.07 15.15
C TYR A 71 35.25 -13.11 15.89
N LEU A 72 34.82 -14.38 15.92
CA LEU A 72 35.58 -15.46 16.56
C LEU A 72 36.96 -15.66 15.90
N LEU A 73 37.04 -15.65 14.57
CA LEU A 73 38.32 -15.77 13.86
C LEU A 73 39.24 -14.59 14.10
N SER A 74 38.68 -13.38 14.32
CA SER A 74 39.48 -12.19 14.63
C SER A 74 40.08 -12.21 16.04
N MET A 75 39.62 -13.12 16.91
CA MET A 75 40.19 -13.33 18.24
C MET A 75 41.39 -14.27 18.23
N ASP A 76 41.59 -15.04 17.15
CA ASP A 76 42.75 -15.92 17.00
C ASP A 76 44.02 -15.11 16.69
N ASN A 77 45.20 -15.69 16.96
CA ASN A 77 46.47 -15.12 16.50
C ASN A 77 46.62 -15.36 14.99
N THR A 78 46.08 -14.45 14.18
CA THR A 78 46.13 -14.48 12.72
C THR A 78 47.25 -13.59 12.17
N ASP A 79 47.81 -13.95 11.02
CA ASP A 79 48.73 -13.07 10.28
C ASP A 79 48.03 -11.81 9.76
N ASP A 80 48.82 -10.81 9.37
CA ASP A 80 48.34 -9.50 8.93
C ASP A 80 47.38 -9.58 7.72
N ARG A 81 47.64 -10.48 6.77
CA ARG A 81 46.81 -10.66 5.58
C ARG A 81 45.44 -11.25 5.94
N THR A 82 45.42 -12.21 6.86
CA THR A 82 44.18 -12.79 7.36
C THR A 82 43.36 -11.76 8.13
N ARG A 83 44.00 -10.91 8.94
CA ARG A 83 43.33 -9.81 9.66
C ARG A 83 42.68 -8.81 8.71
N GLU A 84 43.40 -8.33 7.69
CA GLU A 84 42.85 -7.42 6.67
C GLU A 84 41.66 -8.05 5.93
N ALA A 85 41.74 -9.35 5.60
CA ALA A 85 40.63 -10.05 4.97
C ALA A 85 39.38 -10.11 5.87
N LEU A 86 39.55 -10.40 7.17
CA LEU A 86 38.45 -10.43 8.14
C LEU A 86 37.82 -9.05 8.33
N GLU A 87 38.61 -7.98 8.35
CA GLU A 87 38.12 -6.60 8.41
C GLU A 87 37.26 -6.25 7.18
N MET A 88 37.76 -6.54 5.97
CA MET A 88 37.00 -6.33 4.74
C MET A 88 35.68 -7.13 4.73
N MET A 89 35.71 -8.39 5.18
CA MET A 89 34.49 -9.20 5.27
C MET A 89 33.49 -8.58 6.25
N ASN A 90 33.95 -8.11 7.42
CA ASN A 90 33.09 -7.46 8.41
C ASN A 90 32.44 -6.19 7.84
N GLU A 91 33.21 -5.36 7.13
CA GLU A 91 32.69 -4.16 6.46
C GLU A 91 31.58 -4.49 5.46
N GLN A 92 31.74 -5.53 4.65
CA GLN A 92 30.69 -5.94 3.71
C GLN A 92 29.45 -6.47 4.43
N VAL A 93 29.60 -7.24 5.51
CA VAL A 93 28.47 -7.69 6.32
C VAL A 93 27.71 -6.51 6.94
N GLN A 94 28.42 -5.51 7.47
CA GLN A 94 27.80 -4.29 8.00
C GLN A 94 27.08 -3.50 6.91
N ARG A 95 27.66 -3.40 5.71
CA ARG A 95 27.04 -2.73 4.56
C ARG A 95 25.74 -3.42 4.15
N ILE A 96 25.72 -4.75 4.06
CA ILE A 96 24.49 -5.49 3.75
C ILE A 96 23.45 -5.26 4.87
N GLY A 97 23.87 -5.30 6.14
CA GLY A 97 23.00 -5.00 7.27
C GLY A 97 22.45 -3.55 7.28
N ALA A 98 23.14 -2.59 6.70
CA ALA A 98 22.62 -1.23 6.50
C ALA A 98 21.52 -1.22 5.40
N ILE A 99 21.77 -1.88 4.27
CA ILE A 99 20.81 -2.00 3.16
C ILE A 99 19.51 -2.68 3.62
N THR A 100 19.60 -3.79 4.35
CA THR A 100 18.39 -4.49 4.85
C THR A 100 17.61 -3.65 5.86
N ARG A 101 18.29 -2.83 6.69
CA ARG A 101 17.63 -1.89 7.60
C ARG A 101 16.92 -0.76 6.87
N GLU A 102 17.51 -0.23 5.80
CA GLU A 102 16.89 0.80 4.96
C GLU A 102 15.62 0.28 4.29
N LEU A 103 15.68 -0.93 3.70
CA LEU A 103 14.53 -1.63 3.14
C LEU A 103 13.41 -1.87 4.18
N MET A 104 13.75 -2.29 5.39
CA MET A 104 12.77 -2.41 6.48
C MET A 104 12.22 -1.05 6.94
N GLY A 105 13.00 0.03 6.81
CA GLY A 105 12.58 1.40 7.11
C GLY A 105 11.45 1.88 6.19
N LEU A 106 11.50 1.53 4.90
CA LEU A 106 10.45 1.86 3.92
C LEU A 106 9.07 1.31 4.30
N LYS A 107 9.02 0.11 4.91
CA LYS A 107 7.79 -0.48 5.46
C LYS A 107 7.13 0.42 6.53
N LYS A 108 7.93 1.10 7.37
CA LYS A 108 7.41 1.98 8.43
C LYS A 108 6.80 3.28 7.89
N TYR A 109 7.34 3.82 6.79
CA TYR A 109 6.79 5.01 6.13
C TYR A 109 5.46 4.68 5.43
N SER A 110 5.40 3.56 4.70
CA SER A 110 4.17 3.12 4.04
C SER A 110 3.04 2.80 5.02
N ASN A 111 3.31 2.36 6.26
CA ASN A 111 2.20 2.14 7.22
C ASN A 111 1.66 3.44 7.84
N ARG A 112 2.45 4.52 7.90
CA ARG A 112 2.00 5.79 8.50
C ARG A 112 1.14 6.62 7.56
N ASP A 113 1.48 6.68 6.28
CA ASP A 113 0.73 7.49 5.30
C ASP A 113 -0.65 6.90 4.97
N TYR A 114 -0.86 5.59 5.19
CA TYR A 114 -2.11 4.92 4.86
C TYR A 114 -3.12 4.91 6.02
N ILE A 115 -2.66 4.85 7.28
CA ILE A 115 -3.57 4.98 8.45
C ILE A 115 -4.14 6.41 8.53
N GLY A 116 -3.40 7.43 8.07
CA GLY A 116 -3.85 8.82 8.04
C GLY A 116 -4.90 9.13 6.95
N ASN A 117 -5.03 8.29 5.93
CA ASN A 117 -5.89 8.52 4.77
C ASN A 117 -7.20 7.72 4.79
N ILE A 118 -7.47 6.92 5.82
CA ILE A 118 -8.81 6.36 6.03
C ILE A 118 -9.71 7.49 6.55
N LYS A 119 -10.21 8.32 5.63
CA LYS A 119 -11.37 9.16 5.89
C LYS A 119 -12.56 8.19 5.97
N ILE A 120 -12.83 7.68 7.18
CA ILE A 120 -14.07 7.00 7.49
C ILE A 120 -15.17 8.06 7.36
N THR A 121 -15.64 8.29 6.14
CA THR A 121 -16.94 8.92 5.95
C THR A 121 -17.95 7.92 6.48
N ASP A 122 -18.61 8.31 7.55
CA ASP A 122 -19.60 7.57 8.31
C ASP A 122 -20.77 7.15 7.39
N ILE A 123 -20.71 5.94 6.81
CA ILE A 123 -21.80 5.32 6.03
C ILE A 123 -22.77 4.68 7.03
N GLY A 124 -23.43 5.51 7.82
CA GLY A 124 -24.29 5.03 8.90
C GLY A 124 -25.38 5.98 9.38
N ARG A 125 -25.48 7.22 8.85
CA ARG A 125 -26.52 8.16 9.29
C ARG A 125 -27.64 8.25 8.25
N PRO A 126 -28.85 7.73 8.53
CA PRO A 126 -30.00 8.04 7.69
C PRO A 126 -30.34 9.53 7.82
N PRO A 127 -30.94 10.13 6.77
CA PRO A 127 -31.36 11.52 6.82
C PRO A 127 -32.58 11.61 7.74
N GLU A 128 -32.41 12.17 8.94
CA GLU A 128 -33.56 12.57 9.74
C GLU A 128 -34.11 13.87 9.15
N GLY A 129 -35.18 13.71 8.36
CA GLY A 129 -36.12 14.77 8.04
C GLY A 129 -37.29 14.75 9.03
N ASP A 130 -37.62 15.96 9.48
CA ASP A 130 -38.88 16.47 10.04
C ASP A 130 -39.48 15.87 11.32
N ALA A 131 -39.56 16.71 12.37
CA ALA A 131 -40.85 17.08 12.98
C ALA A 131 -40.71 18.14 14.09
N ARG A 132 -41.34 19.30 13.83
CA ARG A 132 -41.88 20.36 14.71
C ARG A 132 -41.16 21.71 14.70
#